data_AF-A0AAJ6KWT4-F1
#
_entry.id   AF-A0AAJ6KWT4-F1
#
_cell.length_a   1.000
_cell.length_b   1.000
_cell.length_c   1.000
_cell.angle_alpha   90.00
_cell.angle_beta   90.00
_cell.angle_gamma   90.00
#
_symmetry.space_group_name_H-M   'P 1'
#
loop_
_entity.id
_entity.type
_entity.pdbx_description
1 polymer ?
#
loop_
_entity_poly.entity_id
_entity_poly.type
_entity_poly.pdbx_seq_one_letter_code
_entity_poly.pdbx_strand_id
1 'polypeptide(L)'
;MDDYGFVAENDYGSVSISSVYKVLVFSERGQFRIQSRFTDKPGKGQFNFAKPILTVEPPQIFLRTISASHDNLGLYISIEGSSGNWTGFHVTSAVRGGSVLQDYLTGFVSCKYSDQQSDAEFGMEVRDGQEQIVYVSSDRVVRFGKFAKKWTVARGTFIDTYYSDVVIDTSDFICVSSMDRGIMWFANNSQYAGITILDGGVPVLQIFNQKQYLDRFYWQGSDGFFLGVPVCKFPIERYYN
;
A
#
# COMPACT_ATOMS: atom_id res chain seq x y z
N MET A 1 7.41 3.09 -31.39
CA MET A 1 5.99 2.99 -31.01
C MET A 1 5.66 4.36 -30.46
N ASP A 2 4.73 5.05 -31.08
CA ASP A 2 4.45 6.44 -30.74
C ASP A 2 3.59 6.49 -29.48
N ASP A 3 4.02 7.26 -28.48
CA ASP A 3 3.26 7.54 -27.27
C ASP A 3 2.16 8.56 -27.61
N TYR A 4 0.95 8.33 -27.11
CA TYR A 4 -0.19 9.21 -27.32
C TYR A 4 -1.00 9.33 -26.04
N GLY A 5 -1.72 10.43 -25.90
CA GLY A 5 -2.43 10.70 -24.66
C GLY A 5 -2.98 12.11 -24.56
N PHE A 6 -3.21 12.54 -23.33
CA PHE A 6 -3.71 13.84 -22.98
C PHE A 6 -2.80 14.51 -21.97
N VAL A 7 -2.39 15.74 -22.26
CA VAL A 7 -1.70 16.60 -21.31
C VAL A 7 -2.45 17.92 -21.20
N ALA A 8 -2.83 18.27 -19.98
CA ALA A 8 -3.30 19.61 -19.64
C ALA A 8 -2.34 20.24 -18.65
N GLU A 9 -1.80 21.40 -18.99
CA GLU A 9 -0.84 22.12 -18.18
C GLU A 9 -1.40 23.49 -17.79
N ASN A 10 -1.03 23.96 -16.61
CA ASN A 10 -1.21 25.33 -16.16
C ASN A 10 0.05 25.79 -15.42
N ASP A 11 0.07 27.06 -14.99
CA ASP A 11 1.23 27.67 -14.32
C ASP A 11 1.65 26.99 -13.00
N TYR A 12 0.81 26.10 -12.46
CA TYR A 12 0.99 25.47 -11.15
C TYR A 12 1.02 23.94 -11.20
N GLY A 13 0.88 23.32 -12.37
CA GLY A 13 0.92 21.87 -12.51
C GLY A 13 0.40 21.34 -13.84
N SER A 14 0.52 20.03 -14.01
CA SER A 14 0.02 19.33 -15.19
C SER A 14 -0.71 18.04 -14.82
N VAL A 15 -1.66 17.66 -15.67
CA VAL A 15 -2.29 16.34 -15.69
C VAL A 15 -1.83 15.68 -16.98
N SER A 16 -1.18 14.52 -16.86
CA SER A 16 -0.77 13.71 -18.01
C SER A 16 -1.39 12.33 -17.91
N ILE A 17 -2.00 11.90 -19.01
CA ILE A 17 -2.50 10.56 -19.26
C ILE A 17 -1.80 10.10 -20.53
N SER A 18 -1.07 8.99 -20.48
CA SER A 18 -0.40 8.42 -21.65
C SER A 18 -0.88 7.01 -21.89
N SER A 19 -0.74 6.52 -23.12
CA SER A 19 -1.05 5.14 -23.51
C SER A 19 -0.03 4.12 -22.99
N VAL A 20 1.01 4.58 -22.28
CA VAL A 20 2.12 3.75 -21.78
C VAL A 20 1.87 3.21 -20.37
N TYR A 21 1.26 4.00 -19.48
CA TYR A 21 1.14 3.65 -18.06
C TYR A 21 -0.32 3.58 -17.62
N LYS A 22 -0.76 2.38 -17.23
CA LYS A 22 -2.10 2.17 -16.66
C LYS A 22 -2.34 3.02 -15.42
N VAL A 23 -3.54 3.58 -15.34
CA VAL A 23 -3.97 4.43 -14.23
C VAL A 23 -4.52 3.58 -13.10
N LEU A 24 -4.11 3.88 -11.87
CA LEU A 24 -4.65 3.25 -10.67
C LEU A 24 -5.99 3.90 -10.29
N VAL A 25 -7.01 3.08 -10.12
CA VAL A 25 -8.40 3.48 -9.86
C VAL A 25 -8.95 2.78 -8.62
N PHE A 26 -9.89 3.43 -7.95
CA PHE A 26 -10.56 2.88 -6.79
C PHE A 26 -11.39 1.64 -7.16
N SER A 27 -11.30 0.60 -6.33
CA SER A 27 -12.13 -0.61 -6.46
C SER A 27 -13.18 -0.67 -5.35
N GLU A 28 -12.74 -0.81 -4.11
CA GLU A 28 -13.63 -0.93 -2.95
C GLU A 28 -12.97 -0.41 -1.68
N ARG A 29 -13.80 -0.17 -0.66
CA ARG A 29 -13.35 0.19 0.70
C ARG A 29 -14.15 -0.53 1.76
N GLY A 30 -13.56 -0.63 2.94
CA GLY A 30 -14.24 -1.16 4.10
C GLY A 30 -13.41 -1.08 5.36
N GLN A 31 -13.78 -1.91 6.33
CA GLN A 31 -13.08 -2.04 7.60
C GLN A 31 -12.94 -3.53 7.93
N PHE A 32 -11.86 -3.87 8.61
CA PHE A 32 -11.62 -5.21 9.12
C PHE A 32 -10.87 -5.12 10.46
N ARG A 33 -10.83 -6.23 11.19
CA ARG A 33 -10.10 -6.29 12.46
C ARG A 33 -8.83 -7.11 12.33
N ILE A 34 -7.81 -6.68 13.06
CA ILE A 34 -6.58 -7.45 13.28
C ILE A 34 -6.56 -7.83 14.76
N GLN A 35 -6.66 -9.12 15.05
CA GLN A 35 -6.82 -9.60 16.43
C GLN A 35 -5.85 -10.72 16.77
N SER A 36 -5.26 -10.66 17.96
CA SER A 36 -4.48 -11.76 18.54
C SER A 36 -5.32 -12.55 19.54
N ARG A 37 -5.16 -13.87 19.57
CA ARG A 37 -5.77 -14.71 20.62
C ARG A 37 -5.05 -14.60 21.97
N PHE A 38 -3.74 -14.33 21.94
CA PHE A 38 -2.88 -14.25 23.11
C PHE A 38 -1.94 -13.07 22.99
N THR A 39 -1.47 -12.54 24.12
CA THR A 39 -0.59 -11.37 24.19
C THR A 39 0.81 -11.65 23.63
N ASP A 40 1.20 -12.92 23.51
CA ASP A 40 2.49 -13.40 23.00
C ASP A 40 2.41 -13.92 21.55
N LYS A 41 1.27 -13.73 20.86
CA LYS A 41 1.06 -14.18 19.48
C LYS A 41 0.76 -13.01 18.56
N PRO A 42 1.15 -13.10 17.27
CA PRO A 42 0.75 -12.11 16.30
C PRO A 42 -0.78 -12.09 16.13
N GLY A 43 -1.30 -10.90 15.91
CA GLY A 43 -2.67 -10.70 15.46
C GLY A 43 -2.81 -11.02 13.98
N LYS A 44 -4.00 -11.48 13.59
CA LYS A 44 -4.33 -11.77 12.20
C LYS A 44 -5.58 -10.99 11.80
N GLY A 45 -5.59 -10.51 10.57
CA GLY A 45 -6.77 -9.91 9.93
C GLY A 45 -6.81 -10.32 8.46
N GLN A 46 -8.01 -10.36 7.90
CA GLN A 46 -8.20 -10.68 6.48
C GLN A 46 -9.44 -9.96 5.96
N PHE A 47 -9.44 -9.71 4.65
CA PHE A 47 -10.62 -9.21 3.95
C PHE A 47 -10.73 -9.87 2.58
N ASN A 48 -11.93 -10.34 2.25
CA ASN A 48 -12.27 -10.89 0.94
C ASN A 48 -12.99 -9.81 0.15
N PHE A 49 -12.52 -9.52 -1.07
CA PHE A 49 -13.15 -8.54 -1.94
C PHE A 49 -14.58 -8.95 -2.28
N ALA A 50 -15.47 -7.97 -2.45
CA ALA A 50 -16.86 -8.23 -2.80
C ALA A 50 -17.00 -8.91 -4.17
N LYS A 51 -16.08 -8.59 -5.09
CA LYS A 51 -15.90 -9.25 -6.38
C LYS A 51 -14.40 -9.42 -6.64
N PRO A 52 -13.98 -10.51 -7.30
CA PRO A 52 -12.59 -10.65 -7.70
C PRO A 52 -12.15 -9.51 -8.62
N ILE A 53 -10.93 -9.02 -8.41
CA ILE A 53 -10.29 -8.05 -9.30
C ILE A 53 -9.60 -8.84 -10.42
N LEU A 54 -9.95 -8.53 -11.67
CA LEU A 54 -9.57 -9.32 -12.85
C LEU A 54 -8.32 -8.79 -13.57
N THR A 55 -7.62 -7.82 -13.00
CA THR A 55 -6.38 -7.29 -13.55
C THR A 55 -5.26 -8.33 -13.46
N VAL A 56 -4.36 -8.31 -14.44
CA VAL A 56 -3.14 -9.14 -14.41
C VAL A 56 -2.25 -8.69 -13.25
N GLU A 57 -2.14 -7.38 -13.07
CA GLU A 57 -1.38 -6.75 -12.01
C GLU A 57 -2.11 -6.89 -10.66
N PRO A 58 -1.40 -7.11 -9.55
CA PRO A 58 -2.01 -7.18 -8.24
C PRO A 58 -2.60 -5.83 -7.81
N PRO A 59 -3.74 -5.83 -7.09
CA PRO A 59 -4.32 -4.63 -6.55
C PRO A 59 -3.39 -3.96 -5.53
N GLN A 60 -3.54 -2.65 -5.38
CA GLN A 60 -2.85 -1.88 -4.35
C GLN A 60 -3.78 -1.71 -3.15
N ILE A 61 -3.31 -2.13 -1.97
CA ILE A 61 -4.05 -2.08 -0.71
C ILE A 61 -3.50 -0.94 0.13
N PHE A 62 -4.40 -0.04 0.50
CA PHE A 62 -4.11 1.11 1.33
C PHE A 62 -4.80 0.94 2.68
N LEU A 63 -4.04 1.08 3.77
CA LEU A 63 -4.54 0.86 5.13
C LEU A 63 -4.39 2.11 5.99
N ARG A 64 -5.30 2.25 6.96
CA ARG A 64 -5.16 3.19 8.08
C ARG A 64 -5.68 2.57 9.36
N THR A 65 -5.08 2.94 10.48
CA THR A 65 -5.60 2.59 11.81
C THR A 65 -6.79 3.48 12.16
N ILE A 66 -7.91 2.89 12.60
CA ILE A 66 -9.08 3.62 13.10
C ILE A 66 -9.06 3.67 14.61
N SER A 67 -8.86 2.52 15.25
CA SER A 67 -8.69 2.42 16.70
C SER A 67 -7.77 1.25 17.02
N ALA A 68 -7.05 1.35 18.13
CA ALA A 68 -6.08 0.36 18.56
C ALA A 68 -6.15 0.17 20.07
N SER A 69 -6.07 -1.07 20.52
CA SER A 69 -5.85 -1.43 21.93
C SER A 69 -4.38 -1.41 22.33
N HIS A 70 -3.47 -1.39 21.36
CA HIS A 70 -2.03 -1.41 21.54
C HIS A 70 -1.38 -0.31 20.70
N ASP A 71 -0.37 0.38 21.25
CA ASP A 71 0.17 1.62 20.68
C ASP A 71 1.07 1.41 19.45
N ASN A 72 1.48 0.18 19.17
CA ASN A 72 2.33 -0.17 18.04
C ASN A 72 1.62 -1.12 17.09
N LEU A 73 1.75 -0.93 15.77
CA LEU A 73 1.25 -1.83 14.72
C LEU A 73 2.21 -1.91 13.54
N GLY A 74 3.07 -2.93 13.55
CA GLY A 74 3.76 -3.44 12.37
C GLY A 74 2.88 -4.43 11.60
N LEU A 75 3.02 -4.50 10.29
CA LEU A 75 2.23 -5.36 9.40
C LEU A 75 3.11 -6.10 8.39
N TYR A 76 2.87 -7.39 8.29
CA TYR A 76 3.08 -8.15 7.06
C TYR A 76 1.76 -8.22 6.31
N ILE A 77 1.80 -8.07 4.99
CA ILE A 77 0.63 -8.21 4.13
C ILE A 77 0.92 -9.26 3.07
N SER A 78 -0.12 -9.99 2.68
CA SER A 78 -0.12 -10.77 1.45
C SER A 78 -1.45 -10.61 0.71
N ILE A 79 -1.38 -10.39 -0.59
CA ILE A 79 -2.55 -10.33 -1.46
C ILE A 79 -2.96 -11.76 -1.83
N GLU A 80 -4.27 -12.03 -1.76
CA GLU A 80 -4.85 -13.34 -2.06
C GLU A 80 -5.33 -13.43 -3.51
N GLY A 81 -5.20 -14.64 -4.08
CA GLY A 81 -5.54 -14.94 -5.45
C GLY A 81 -4.32 -14.94 -6.39
N SER A 82 -4.58 -14.72 -7.66
CA SER A 82 -3.54 -14.72 -8.70
C SER A 82 -3.88 -13.72 -9.80
N SER A 83 -2.93 -13.50 -10.72
CA SER A 83 -3.16 -12.73 -11.95
C SER A 83 -4.51 -13.09 -12.59
N GLY A 84 -5.34 -12.08 -12.84
CA GLY A 84 -6.68 -12.25 -13.42
C GLY A 84 -7.78 -12.67 -12.44
N ASN A 85 -7.46 -12.94 -11.17
CA ASN A 85 -8.43 -13.38 -10.16
C ASN A 85 -7.92 -13.10 -8.73
N TRP A 86 -7.78 -11.83 -8.37
CA TRP A 86 -7.40 -11.41 -7.01
C TRP A 86 -8.63 -11.36 -6.12
N THR A 87 -8.58 -12.01 -4.96
CA THR A 87 -9.77 -12.29 -4.15
C THR A 87 -9.78 -11.59 -2.79
N GLY A 88 -8.65 -11.04 -2.35
CA GLY A 88 -8.57 -10.38 -1.06
C GLY A 88 -7.16 -10.09 -0.62
N PHE A 89 -6.98 -9.93 0.68
CA PHE A 89 -5.68 -9.85 1.33
C PHE A 89 -5.79 -10.35 2.77
N HIS A 90 -4.65 -10.76 3.33
CA HIS A 90 -4.51 -10.97 4.75
C HIS A 90 -3.33 -10.16 5.29
N VAL A 91 -3.41 -9.84 6.58
CA VAL A 91 -2.35 -9.17 7.31
C VAL A 91 -2.03 -9.94 8.59
N THR A 92 -0.75 -9.98 8.91
CA THR A 92 -0.25 -10.48 10.19
C THR A 92 0.45 -9.35 10.89
N SER A 93 0.09 -9.08 12.13
CA SER A 93 0.74 -8.02 12.89
C SER A 93 2.14 -8.44 13.37
N ALA A 94 3.02 -7.46 13.42
CA ALA A 94 4.42 -7.56 13.85
C ALA A 94 4.67 -6.57 15.00
N VAL A 95 3.87 -6.71 16.06
CA VAL A 95 3.89 -5.82 17.22
C VAL A 95 5.09 -6.13 18.11
N ARG A 96 5.72 -5.09 18.67
CA ARG A 96 6.82 -5.23 19.63
C ARG A 96 6.37 -4.89 21.04
N GLY A 97 6.70 -5.78 21.97
CA GLY A 97 6.42 -5.61 23.39
C GLY A 97 4.93 -5.62 23.72
N GLY A 98 4.62 -5.32 24.98
CA GLY A 98 3.25 -5.23 25.48
C GLY A 98 2.72 -6.50 26.11
N SER A 99 1.73 -6.33 27.00
CA SER A 99 0.94 -7.39 27.63
C SER A 99 -0.55 -7.23 27.31
N VAL A 100 -0.87 -6.46 26.27
CA VAL A 100 -2.24 -6.14 25.86
C VAL A 100 -2.60 -7.02 24.68
N LEU A 101 -3.80 -7.61 24.73
CA LEU A 101 -4.35 -8.33 23.58
C LEU A 101 -4.52 -7.36 22.43
N GLN A 102 -4.02 -7.75 21.26
CA GLN A 102 -4.11 -6.95 20.07
C GLN A 102 -5.54 -7.02 19.51
N ASP A 103 -6.15 -5.85 19.37
CA ASP A 103 -7.39 -5.60 18.65
C ASP A 103 -7.27 -4.22 17.99
N TYR A 104 -7.18 -4.22 16.66
CA TYR A 104 -7.13 -3.03 15.84
C TYR A 104 -8.32 -3.03 14.90
N LEU A 105 -9.07 -1.94 14.89
CA LEU A 105 -10.00 -1.65 13.80
C LEU A 105 -9.23 -0.90 12.72
N THR A 106 -9.19 -1.47 11.52
CA THR A 106 -8.41 -0.96 10.40
C THR A 106 -9.33 -0.64 9.24
N GLY A 107 -9.20 0.56 8.69
CA GLY A 107 -9.84 0.94 7.44
C GLY A 107 -8.96 0.51 6.27
N PHE A 108 -9.57 -0.02 5.21
CA PHE A 108 -8.86 -0.34 3.98
C PHE A 108 -9.53 0.31 2.77
N VAL A 109 -8.72 0.53 1.74
CA VAL A 109 -9.14 0.82 0.38
C VAL A 109 -8.31 -0.06 -0.55
N SER A 110 -8.97 -0.79 -1.44
CA SER A 110 -8.30 -1.49 -2.53
C SER A 110 -8.45 -0.70 -3.82
N CYS A 111 -7.39 -0.70 -4.61
CA CYS A 111 -7.33 -0.04 -5.90
C CYS A 111 -6.81 -1.02 -6.93
N LYS A 112 -7.34 -0.96 -8.14
CA LYS A 112 -6.93 -1.78 -9.29
C LYS A 112 -6.45 -0.88 -10.42
N TYR A 113 -5.82 -1.46 -11.42
CA TYR A 113 -5.56 -0.73 -12.65
C TYR A 113 -6.84 -0.66 -13.49
N SER A 114 -7.02 0.45 -14.21
CA SER A 114 -8.15 0.62 -15.13
C SER A 114 -8.16 -0.51 -16.16
N ASP A 115 -9.31 -1.21 -16.24
CA ASP A 115 -9.47 -2.43 -17.04
C ASP A 115 -10.89 -2.57 -17.63
N GLN A 116 -11.77 -1.59 -17.36
CA GLN A 116 -13.17 -1.62 -17.77
C GLN A 116 -13.46 -0.50 -18.75
N GLN A 117 -14.20 -0.83 -19.80
CA GLN A 117 -14.73 0.16 -20.73
C GLN A 117 -15.79 1.03 -20.04
N SER A 118 -15.89 2.29 -20.46
CA SER A 118 -16.94 3.20 -19.99
C SER A 118 -18.31 2.82 -20.52
N ASP A 119 -19.32 2.80 -19.66
CA ASP A 119 -20.74 2.80 -20.06
C ASP A 119 -21.32 4.23 -20.19
N ALA A 120 -20.51 5.27 -19.93
CA ALA A 120 -20.96 6.65 -20.01
C ALA A 120 -21.11 7.13 -21.46
N GLU A 121 -22.17 7.91 -21.73
CA GLU A 121 -22.46 8.49 -23.06
C GLU A 121 -21.35 9.44 -23.55
N PHE A 122 -20.72 10.17 -22.62
CA PHE A 122 -19.64 11.09 -22.91
C PHE A 122 -18.44 10.81 -22.01
N GLY A 123 -17.25 10.98 -22.56
CA GLY A 123 -16.03 10.80 -21.81
C GLY A 123 -14.81 10.62 -22.70
N MET A 124 -13.68 10.36 -22.04
CA MET A 124 -12.44 9.97 -22.68
C MET A 124 -12.05 8.57 -22.23
N GLU A 125 -11.61 7.77 -23.19
CA GLU A 125 -11.01 6.46 -22.98
C GLU A 125 -9.67 6.46 -23.71
N VAL A 126 -8.62 6.00 -23.03
CA VAL A 126 -7.29 5.82 -23.59
C VAL A 126 -6.95 4.34 -23.54
N ARG A 127 -6.46 3.82 -24.66
CA ARG A 127 -5.99 2.45 -24.81
C ARG A 127 -4.48 2.43 -25.06
N ASP A 128 -3.85 1.29 -24.82
CA ASP A 128 -2.46 1.06 -25.22
C ASP A 128 -2.36 0.59 -26.68
N GLY A 129 -1.14 0.27 -27.12
CA GLY A 129 -0.89 -0.24 -28.48
C GLY A 129 -1.44 -1.65 -28.74
N GLN A 130 -1.97 -2.32 -27.72
CA GLN A 130 -2.58 -3.64 -27.73
C GLN A 130 -4.09 -3.56 -27.49
N GLU A 131 -4.68 -2.36 -27.64
CA GLU A 131 -6.09 -2.04 -27.44
C GLU A 131 -6.61 -2.30 -26.01
N GLN A 132 -5.72 -2.45 -25.02
CA GLN A 132 -6.12 -2.61 -23.63
C GLN A 132 -6.44 -1.25 -23.02
N ILE A 133 -7.44 -1.22 -22.14
CA ILE A 133 -7.80 0.00 -21.40
C ILE A 133 -6.63 0.44 -20.50
N VAL A 134 -6.30 1.72 -20.58
CA VAL A 134 -5.27 2.39 -19.76
C VAL A 134 -5.91 3.40 -18.81
N TYR A 135 -6.94 4.09 -19.30
CA TYR A 135 -7.68 5.09 -18.55
C TYR A 135 -9.11 5.24 -19.09
N VAL A 136 -10.05 5.42 -18.17
CA VAL A 136 -11.42 5.85 -18.49
C VAL A 136 -11.82 7.02 -17.61
N SER A 137 -12.45 8.04 -18.21
CA SER A 137 -12.84 9.27 -17.51
C SER A 137 -13.92 9.10 -16.43
N SER A 138 -14.74 8.06 -16.52
CA SER A 138 -15.71 7.69 -15.47
C SER A 138 -15.04 6.99 -14.29
N ASP A 139 -13.78 6.59 -14.39
CA ASP A 139 -13.07 5.95 -13.28
C ASP A 139 -12.80 6.92 -12.14
N ARG A 140 -12.86 6.37 -10.93
CA ARG A 140 -12.43 7.06 -9.71
C ARG A 140 -10.93 6.94 -9.56
N VAL A 141 -10.19 7.70 -10.36
CA VAL A 141 -8.72 7.75 -10.35
C VAL A 141 -8.21 8.09 -8.95
N VAL A 142 -7.24 7.29 -8.50
CA VAL A 142 -6.53 7.49 -7.23
C VAL A 142 -5.67 8.75 -7.32
N ARG A 143 -5.83 9.63 -6.33
CA ARG A 143 -5.01 10.83 -6.18
C ARG A 143 -3.93 10.58 -5.15
N PHE A 144 -2.69 10.50 -5.61
CA PHE A 144 -1.53 10.40 -4.73
C PHE A 144 -1.25 11.75 -4.07
N GLY A 145 -1.19 11.78 -2.73
CA GLY A 145 -1.01 13.02 -1.96
C GLY A 145 0.41 13.20 -1.45
N LYS A 146 0.98 12.16 -0.85
CA LYS A 146 2.35 12.15 -0.31
C LYS A 146 3.08 10.89 -0.79
N PHE A 147 4.40 10.95 -0.83
CA PHE A 147 5.24 9.80 -1.15
C PHE A 147 6.43 9.79 -0.21
N ALA A 148 6.63 8.68 0.51
CA ALA A 148 7.92 8.44 1.13
C ALA A 148 8.89 8.07 0.01
N LYS A 149 9.98 8.82 -0.11
CA LYS A 149 11.03 8.60 -1.11
C LYS A 149 12.40 8.45 -0.47
N LYS A 150 12.59 9.04 0.71
CA LYS A 150 13.83 9.03 1.46
C LYS A 150 13.61 8.33 2.80
N TRP A 151 14.61 7.56 3.20
CA TRP A 151 14.55 6.75 4.41
C TRP A 151 15.80 6.96 5.26
N THR A 152 15.62 7.24 6.54
CA THR A 152 16.70 7.28 7.53
C THR A 152 16.70 5.97 8.30
N VAL A 153 17.85 5.29 8.34
CA VAL A 153 17.97 3.99 9.02
C VAL A 153 18.47 4.16 10.46
N ALA A 154 17.76 3.58 11.42
CA ALA A 154 18.29 3.27 12.74
C ALA A 154 18.63 1.79 12.81
N ARG A 155 19.91 1.51 13.08
CA ARG A 155 20.41 0.14 13.11
C ARG A 155 20.26 -0.46 14.50
N GLY A 156 19.55 -1.57 14.61
CA GLY A 156 19.39 -2.32 15.86
C GLY A 156 20.14 -3.64 15.82
N THR A 157 20.22 -4.34 16.97
CA THR A 157 20.87 -5.66 17.04
C THR A 157 20.12 -6.70 16.21
N PHE A 158 18.79 -6.76 16.34
CA PHE A 158 17.95 -7.75 15.66
C PHE A 158 17.10 -7.16 14.54
N ILE A 159 16.77 -5.87 14.66
CA ILE A 159 15.83 -5.20 13.75
C ILE A 159 16.38 -3.83 13.38
N ASP A 160 16.47 -3.57 12.08
CA ASP A 160 16.66 -2.23 11.56
C ASP A 160 15.31 -1.56 11.31
N THR A 161 15.24 -0.26 11.57
CA THR A 161 14.02 0.53 11.33
C THR A 161 14.34 1.67 10.40
N TYR A 162 13.55 1.80 9.34
CA TYR A 162 13.67 2.83 8.32
C TYR A 162 12.54 3.82 8.51
N TYR A 163 12.90 5.05 8.87
CA TYR A 163 11.95 6.13 9.10
C TYR A 163 11.77 6.92 7.81
N SER A 164 10.52 7.10 7.39
CA SER A 164 10.21 8.07 6.34
C SER A 164 10.23 9.48 6.90
N ASP A 165 10.44 10.46 6.02
CA ASP A 165 10.30 11.88 6.30
C ASP A 165 8.85 12.39 6.10
N VAL A 166 7.91 11.49 5.86
CA VAL A 166 6.51 11.82 5.57
C VAL A 166 5.70 11.83 6.87
N VAL A 167 5.06 12.96 7.14
CA VAL A 167 4.08 13.09 8.23
C VAL A 167 2.77 12.42 7.82
N ILE A 168 2.29 11.49 8.65
CA ILE A 168 1.05 10.73 8.42
C ILE A 168 -0.07 11.31 9.28
N ASP A 169 -1.16 11.73 8.64
CA ASP A 169 -2.37 12.19 9.30
C ASP A 169 -3.29 11.01 9.64
N THR A 170 -4.20 11.17 10.60
CA THR A 170 -5.21 10.14 10.95
C THR A 170 -6.17 9.79 9.81
N SER A 171 -6.28 10.67 8.81
CA SER A 171 -7.07 10.45 7.59
C SER A 171 -6.30 9.78 6.45
N ASP A 172 -4.98 9.68 6.56
CA ASP A 172 -4.12 9.15 5.51
C ASP A 172 -4.22 7.63 5.47
N PHE A 173 -4.18 7.09 4.25
CA PHE A 173 -4.02 5.67 4.02
C PHE A 173 -2.67 5.40 3.37
N ILE A 174 -1.94 4.44 3.92
CA ILE A 174 -0.60 4.03 3.49
C ILE A 174 -0.73 2.83 2.57
N CYS A 175 -0.09 2.86 1.39
CA CYS A 175 0.00 1.69 0.53
C CYS A 175 0.91 0.63 1.14
N VAL A 176 0.31 -0.42 1.68
CA VAL A 176 1.06 -1.51 2.31
C VAL A 176 1.51 -2.59 1.31
N SER A 177 0.84 -2.68 0.16
CA SER A 177 1.21 -3.59 -0.93
C SER A 177 2.61 -3.34 -1.50
N SER A 178 3.21 -2.18 -1.23
CA SER A 178 4.63 -1.92 -1.55
C SER A 178 5.59 -2.96 -0.94
N MET A 179 5.20 -3.64 0.15
CA MET A 179 5.98 -4.69 0.80
C MET A 179 5.59 -6.12 0.43
N ASP A 180 4.54 -6.32 -0.38
CA ASP A 180 4.09 -7.66 -0.81
C ASP A 180 4.97 -8.27 -1.93
N ARG A 181 6.09 -7.62 -2.26
CA ARG A 181 7.02 -8.04 -3.32
C ARG A 181 8.06 -9.07 -2.85
N GLY A 182 7.90 -9.57 -1.62
CA GLY A 182 8.81 -10.51 -0.98
C GLY A 182 9.93 -9.83 -0.19
N ILE A 183 10.32 -10.46 0.91
CA ILE A 183 11.28 -9.94 1.90
C ILE A 183 12.68 -9.73 1.28
N MET A 184 13.07 -10.60 0.36
CA MET A 184 14.36 -10.55 -0.34
C MET A 184 14.48 -9.40 -1.33
N TRP A 185 13.34 -8.90 -1.84
CA TRP A 185 13.32 -7.71 -2.70
C TRP A 185 13.67 -6.45 -1.90
N PHE A 186 13.23 -6.35 -0.64
CA PHE A 186 13.48 -5.19 0.21
C PHE A 186 14.95 -5.09 0.64
N ALA A 187 15.49 -6.17 1.20
CA ALA A 187 16.91 -6.28 1.49
C ALA A 187 17.32 -7.75 1.49
N ASN A 188 18.38 -8.06 0.75
CA ASN A 188 18.92 -9.41 0.65
C ASN A 188 19.38 -9.91 2.05
N ASN A 189 19.01 -11.13 2.41
CA ASN A 189 19.22 -11.72 3.76
C ASN A 189 18.38 -11.07 4.88
N SER A 190 17.26 -10.47 4.53
CA SER A 190 16.23 -10.12 5.52
C SER A 190 15.44 -11.37 5.89
N GLN A 191 15.24 -11.62 7.18
CA GLN A 191 14.40 -12.73 7.62
C GLN A 191 12.92 -12.37 7.47
N TYR A 192 12.56 -11.13 7.83
CA TYR A 192 11.22 -10.58 7.69
C TYR A 192 11.28 -9.07 7.49
N ALA A 193 10.41 -8.52 6.65
CA ALA A 193 10.26 -7.08 6.49
C ALA A 193 8.78 -6.70 6.32
N GLY A 194 8.39 -5.55 6.83
CA GLY A 194 7.01 -5.07 6.75
C GLY A 194 6.90 -3.58 7.07
N ILE A 195 5.67 -3.06 7.05
CA ILE A 195 5.40 -1.64 7.31
C ILE A 195 4.84 -1.47 8.72
N THR A 196 5.35 -0.47 9.45
CA THR A 196 4.73 0.05 10.67
C THR A 196 3.80 1.19 10.29
N ILE A 197 2.52 1.09 10.68
CA ILE A 197 1.51 2.13 10.46
C ILE A 197 1.07 2.84 11.76
N LEU A 198 1.51 2.35 12.91
CA LEU A 198 1.25 2.94 14.23
C LEU A 198 2.47 2.70 15.13
N ASP A 199 2.96 3.74 15.78
CA ASP A 199 4.09 3.68 16.72
C ASP A 199 3.84 4.68 17.85
N GLY A 200 3.89 4.23 19.10
CA GLY A 200 3.56 5.05 20.27
C GLY A 200 2.15 5.69 20.22
N GLY A 201 1.19 5.02 19.58
CA GLY A 201 -0.19 5.49 19.42
C GLY A 201 -0.37 6.53 18.31
N VAL A 202 0.70 6.86 17.59
CA VAL A 202 0.71 7.88 16.52
C VAL A 202 0.79 7.19 15.15
N PRO A 203 0.01 7.61 14.14
CA PRO A 203 0.17 7.13 12.77
C PRO A 203 1.57 7.45 12.25
N VAL A 204 2.24 6.44 11.72
CA VAL A 204 3.59 6.58 11.15
C VAL A 204 3.70 5.82 9.84
N LEU A 205 4.74 6.12 9.08
CA LEU A 205 5.19 5.28 7.97
C LEU A 205 6.66 4.93 8.22
N GLN A 206 6.87 3.71 8.70
CA GLN A 206 8.20 3.16 8.89
C GLN A 206 8.26 1.78 8.24
N ILE A 207 9.46 1.32 7.93
CA ILE A 207 9.70 -0.07 7.54
C ILE A 207 10.53 -0.71 8.64
N PHE A 208 10.10 -1.87 9.11
CA PHE A 208 10.91 -2.68 10.01
C PHE A 208 11.52 -3.83 9.22
N ASN A 209 12.77 -4.15 9.51
CA ASN A 209 13.49 -5.23 8.87
C ASN A 209 14.23 -6.10 9.88
N GLN A 210 13.80 -7.34 10.03
CA GLN A 210 14.45 -8.33 10.87
C GLN A 210 15.65 -8.94 10.16
N LYS A 211 16.79 -8.88 10.84
CA LYS A 211 18.08 -9.38 10.39
C LYS A 211 18.11 -10.91 10.42
N GLN A 212 18.57 -11.53 9.34
CA GLN A 212 18.87 -12.97 9.34
C GLN A 212 20.21 -13.26 10.03
N TYR A 213 21.21 -12.39 9.89
CA TYR A 213 22.54 -12.54 10.50
C TYR A 213 22.88 -11.29 11.32
N LEU A 214 23.35 -11.49 12.55
CA LEU A 214 23.58 -10.40 13.51
C LEU A 214 24.89 -9.63 13.26
N ASP A 215 25.85 -10.26 12.59
CA ASP A 215 27.22 -9.81 12.36
C ASP A 215 27.46 -9.22 10.95
N ARG A 216 26.49 -9.37 10.04
CA ARG A 216 26.63 -8.89 8.65
C ARG A 216 26.05 -7.51 8.46
N PHE A 217 26.84 -6.65 7.83
CA PHE A 217 26.39 -5.37 7.31
C PHE A 217 25.59 -5.60 6.03
N TYR A 218 24.31 -5.24 6.05
CA TYR A 218 23.46 -5.19 4.86
C TYR A 218 24.00 -4.04 4.02
N TRP A 219 24.37 -4.27 2.76
CA TRP A 219 24.77 -3.24 1.80
C TRP A 219 23.63 -2.95 0.80
N GLN A 220 22.74 -3.94 0.61
CA GLN A 220 21.50 -3.80 -0.15
C GLN A 220 20.39 -3.38 0.82
N GLY A 221 19.78 -2.22 0.55
CA GLY A 221 18.72 -1.65 1.37
C GLY A 221 19.20 -0.76 2.53
N SER A 222 20.45 -0.33 2.58
CA SER A 222 21.02 0.38 3.75
C SER A 222 21.89 1.60 3.44
N ASP A 223 22.12 1.94 2.17
CA ASP A 223 22.90 3.11 1.72
C ASP A 223 22.35 3.62 0.37
N GLY A 224 21.28 4.44 0.40
CA GLY A 224 20.75 5.10 -0.80
C GLY A 224 19.57 4.43 -1.51
N PHE A 225 18.76 3.65 -0.78
CA PHE A 225 17.54 3.05 -1.34
C PHE A 225 16.38 4.05 -1.39
N PHE A 226 15.85 4.29 -2.58
CA PHE A 226 14.68 5.13 -2.83
C PHE A 226 13.44 4.26 -3.06
N LEU A 227 12.78 3.83 -1.98
CA LEU A 227 11.47 3.18 -2.08
C LEU A 227 10.36 4.21 -2.00
N GLY A 228 9.63 4.35 -3.09
CA GLY A 228 8.38 5.08 -3.17
C GLY A 228 7.25 4.32 -2.47
N VAL A 229 6.83 4.77 -1.29
CA VAL A 229 5.56 4.32 -0.68
C VAL A 229 4.52 5.44 -0.78
N PRO A 230 3.46 5.25 -1.57
CA PRO A 230 2.41 6.25 -1.70
C PRO A 230 1.53 6.30 -0.44
N VAL A 231 1.15 7.53 -0.10
CA VAL A 231 0.16 7.84 0.93
C VAL A 231 -0.93 8.70 0.29
N CYS A 232 -2.17 8.24 0.44
CA CYS A 232 -3.32 8.80 -0.24
C CYS A 232 -4.42 9.17 0.76
N LYS A 233 -5.28 10.10 0.35
CA LYS A 233 -6.56 10.34 1.02
C LYS A 233 -7.68 9.75 0.18
N PHE A 234 -8.62 9.08 0.85
CA PHE A 234 -9.81 8.50 0.22
C PHE A 234 -11.10 9.11 0.81
N PRO A 235 -11.36 10.40 0.53
CA PRO A 235 -12.62 11.06 0.89
C PRO A 235 -13.84 10.28 0.39
N ILE A 236 -14.89 10.22 1.22
CA ILE A 236 -16.09 9.41 0.91
C ILE A 236 -16.89 9.99 -0.25
N GLU A 237 -16.85 11.30 -0.44
CA GLU A 237 -17.51 12.03 -1.54
C GLU A 237 -16.97 11.63 -2.93
N ARG A 238 -15.78 11.04 -2.99
CA ARG A 238 -15.17 10.55 -4.24
C ARG A 238 -15.03 9.04 -4.27
N TYR A 239 -14.69 8.41 -3.15
CA TYR A 239 -14.32 7.00 -3.06
C TYR A 239 -15.29 6.25 -2.15
N TYR A 240 -16.33 5.70 -2.75
CA TYR A 240 -17.43 4.99 -2.09
C TYR A 240 -17.71 3.66 -2.80
N ASN A 241 -18.34 2.69 -2.15
CA ASN A 241 -18.72 1.44 -2.83
C ASN A 241 -19.91 1.67 -3.76
#